data_AF-A0A7K4JQ59-F1
#
_entry.id   AF-A0A7K4JQ59-F1
#
_cell.length_a   1.000
_cell.length_b   1.000
_cell.length_c   1.000
_cell.angle_alpha   90.00
_cell.angle_beta   90.00
_cell.angle_gamma   90.00
#
_symmetry.space_group_name_H-M   'P 1'
#
loop_
_entity.id
_entity.type
_entity.pdbx_description
1 polymer ?
#
loop_
_entity_poly.entity_id
_entity_poly.type
_entity_poly.pdbx_seq_one_letter_code
_entity_poly.pdbx_strand_id
1 'polypeptide(L)'
;GTSCVCQSGYRLVSNNGGSSAVCEKCPEDINGVTQDGWNCITCPKGLTSEGKCKCLNNEILVERSIDGILLHEALCIHCNASEPSFSASDVSGNRCVRCEQTFINISKSCDCSSPNILTGGLCFSARESLPPKGVATVRFGQLGITLTSEWFLKNLESSASACWLYSNLTACQALGNMCVMNMNSLSSSSTDACGLFQYIYINTARLGIAHSIAYWRQNLPWLYYGDQPGLASQVLEANHFPTVFSFKGTDKDVKLQFLAASFDAAGNFLKWQNLEGGILQLCPDTQTKLNAAYAFGTTYQQSCEISVSKILLDFPNPIFYDLFLEYNGDNGQQYLWAVPVLNLNLQYSEMFVNQGGNMNNWLLTRRFFLVDTLSGRENDLGKLPRVIRVASKISISIRLVSHTQRGAIYPPLITIAYTDVLVQNPETQSVMVSFSVNYEMNQSEAQIQTDITLGVFGGLAVLWSLLKTAGWKRRTGSSIIDLQTVFKFLLFYAGDLANVFFIITVGTGIYWLVFFKAQQFVSVFLPLPAQEESFVTYVACAFSLKVSIF
;
A
#
# COMPACT_ATOMS: atom_id res chain seq x y z
N GLY A 1 -11.09 -17.75 39.41
CA GLY A 1 -10.23 -18.27 38.32
C GLY A 1 -10.80 -19.57 37.84
N THR A 2 -10.75 -19.84 36.54
CA THR A 2 -11.25 -21.08 35.89
C THR A 2 -10.23 -22.22 35.88
N SER A 3 -9.04 -22.00 36.46
CA SER A 3 -7.96 -22.97 36.57
C SER A 3 -7.23 -22.85 37.91
N CYS A 4 -6.86 -23.98 38.52
CA CYS A 4 -6.03 -24.06 39.71
C CYS A 4 -4.64 -24.61 39.36
N VAL A 5 -3.61 -24.04 39.97
CA VAL A 5 -2.21 -24.51 39.89
C VAL A 5 -1.72 -24.84 41.29
N CYS A 6 -0.87 -25.85 41.40
CA CYS A 6 -0.27 -26.24 42.68
C CYS A 6 0.72 -25.16 43.17
N GLN A 7 0.89 -25.08 44.49
CA GLN A 7 1.90 -24.21 45.09
C GLN A 7 3.31 -24.71 44.78
N SER A 8 4.31 -23.83 44.89
CA SER A 8 5.73 -24.17 44.69
C SER A 8 6.13 -25.36 45.57
N GLY A 9 6.79 -26.35 44.96
CA GLY A 9 7.20 -27.61 45.61
C GLY A 9 6.09 -28.66 45.76
N TYR A 10 4.93 -28.48 45.12
CA TYR A 10 3.86 -29.48 45.07
C TYR A 10 3.63 -29.96 43.63
N ARG A 11 3.55 -31.28 43.43
CA ARG A 11 3.19 -31.88 42.15
C ARG A 11 1.69 -32.04 41.98
N LEU A 12 1.23 -32.02 40.73
CA LEU A 12 -0.13 -32.39 40.34
C LEU A 12 -0.33 -33.90 40.46
N VAL A 13 -1.42 -34.30 41.11
CA VAL A 13 -1.88 -35.69 41.17
C VAL A 13 -3.12 -35.90 40.30
N SER A 14 -4.02 -34.91 40.28
CA SER A 14 -5.24 -34.94 39.46
C SER A 14 -5.75 -33.54 39.18
N ASN A 15 -6.10 -33.27 37.92
CA ASN A 15 -6.72 -32.03 37.49
C ASN A 15 -7.72 -32.31 36.36
N ASN A 16 -9.01 -32.36 36.71
CA ASN A 16 -10.10 -32.62 35.76
C ASN A 16 -10.79 -31.33 35.27
N GLY A 17 -10.16 -30.17 35.50
CA GLY A 17 -10.76 -28.86 35.26
C GLY A 17 -11.70 -28.41 36.38
N GLY A 18 -11.84 -27.09 36.56
CA GLY A 18 -12.68 -26.49 37.60
C GLY A 18 -11.86 -25.69 38.63
N SER A 19 -12.48 -25.43 39.79
CA SER A 19 -11.94 -24.58 40.86
C SER A 19 -11.09 -25.32 41.90
N SER A 20 -10.72 -26.58 41.65
CA SER A 20 -9.86 -27.37 42.54
C SER A 20 -8.96 -28.32 41.76
N ALA A 21 -7.74 -28.49 42.26
CA ALA A 21 -6.76 -29.48 41.79
C ALA A 21 -6.20 -30.22 43.00
N VAL A 22 -5.85 -31.49 42.84
CA VAL A 22 -5.23 -32.29 43.90
C VAL A 22 -3.72 -32.20 43.75
N CYS A 23 -3.07 -31.66 44.78
CA CYS A 23 -1.64 -31.41 44.82
C CYS A 23 -1.00 -32.18 45.98
N GLU A 24 0.20 -32.70 45.76
CA GLU A 24 0.98 -33.44 46.78
C GLU A 24 2.36 -32.80 46.93
N LYS A 25 2.82 -32.60 48.18
CA LYS A 25 4.12 -31.99 48.45
C LYS A 25 5.23 -32.92 47.98
N CYS A 26 6.20 -32.39 47.24
CA CYS A 26 7.37 -33.16 46.89
C CYS A 26 8.24 -33.46 48.13
N PRO A 27 8.87 -34.65 48.19
CA PRO A 27 9.80 -35.01 49.26
C PRO A 27 10.96 -34.01 49.40
N GLU A 28 11.53 -33.86 50.60
CA GLU A 28 12.58 -32.84 50.84
C GLU A 28 13.89 -33.14 50.10
N ASP A 29 14.17 -34.40 49.82
CA ASP A 29 15.30 -34.91 49.04
C ASP A 29 15.11 -34.77 47.52
N ILE A 30 13.85 -34.63 47.05
CA ILE A 30 13.47 -34.50 45.65
C ILE A 30 12.49 -33.31 45.51
N ASN A 31 12.95 -32.14 45.94
CA ASN A 31 12.11 -30.96 46.14
C ASN A 31 11.70 -30.22 44.85
N GLY A 32 12.23 -30.63 43.69
CA GLY A 32 11.89 -30.04 42.41
C GLY A 32 10.67 -30.65 41.76
N VAL A 33 9.90 -29.83 41.04
CA VAL A 33 8.78 -30.26 40.22
C VAL A 33 9.18 -30.21 38.75
N THR A 34 8.79 -31.22 37.97
CA THR A 34 9.00 -31.25 36.51
C THR A 34 8.31 -30.09 35.81
N GLN A 35 8.76 -29.74 34.60
CA GLN A 35 8.19 -28.63 33.82
C GLN A 35 6.69 -28.79 33.54
N ASP A 36 6.24 -30.03 33.33
CA ASP A 36 4.84 -30.41 33.15
C ASP A 36 4.01 -30.37 34.45
N GLY A 37 4.66 -30.27 35.61
CA GLY A 37 4.03 -30.16 36.92
C GLY A 37 3.62 -31.49 37.58
N TRP A 38 3.81 -32.63 36.93
CA TRP A 38 3.22 -33.92 37.37
C TRP A 38 4.12 -34.79 38.23
N ASN A 39 5.43 -34.57 38.21
CA ASN A 39 6.38 -35.41 38.92
C ASN A 39 7.34 -34.57 39.76
N CYS A 40 7.82 -35.17 40.85
CA CYS A 40 8.93 -34.63 41.62
C CYS A 40 10.24 -35.18 41.05
N ILE A 41 11.28 -34.35 40.95
CA ILE A 41 12.60 -34.70 40.40
C ILE A 41 13.72 -33.94 41.12
N THR A 42 14.91 -34.55 41.22
CA THR A 42 16.08 -33.89 41.80
C THR A 42 16.66 -32.91 40.79
N CYS A 43 16.91 -31.65 41.19
CA CYS A 43 17.41 -30.60 40.29
C CYS A 43 18.90 -30.30 40.51
N PRO A 44 19.77 -30.46 39.49
CA PRO A 44 21.22 -30.38 39.66
C PRO A 44 21.72 -28.96 39.92
N LYS A 45 21.01 -27.93 39.46
CA LYS A 45 21.43 -26.51 39.56
C LYS A 45 20.41 -25.63 40.28
N GLY A 46 19.62 -26.27 41.15
CA GLY A 46 18.63 -25.62 42.01
C GLY A 46 17.28 -25.39 41.34
N LEU A 47 16.46 -24.57 41.99
CA LEU A 47 15.06 -24.34 41.64
C LEU A 47 14.79 -22.90 41.19
N THR A 48 13.74 -22.73 40.38
CA THR A 48 13.08 -21.44 40.13
C THR A 48 12.21 -21.04 41.33
N SER A 49 11.70 -19.81 41.34
CA SER A 49 10.72 -19.35 42.35
C SER A 49 9.43 -20.18 42.38
N GLU A 50 9.11 -20.84 41.27
CA GLU A 50 7.95 -21.73 41.11
C GLU A 50 8.24 -23.17 41.59
N GLY A 51 9.47 -23.46 42.03
CA GLY A 51 9.86 -24.79 42.50
C GLY A 51 10.16 -25.78 41.37
N LYS A 52 10.44 -25.29 40.15
CA LYS A 52 10.84 -26.11 39.01
C LYS A 52 12.36 -26.16 38.85
N CYS A 53 12.90 -27.21 38.22
CA CYS A 53 14.33 -27.26 37.91
C CYS A 53 14.76 -26.11 37.00
N LYS A 54 15.97 -25.58 37.24
CA LYS A 54 16.64 -24.61 36.35
C LYS A 54 18.01 -25.12 35.91
N CYS A 55 18.41 -24.75 34.70
CA CYS A 55 19.76 -24.92 34.18
C CYS A 55 20.43 -23.55 33.96
N LEU A 56 21.74 -23.53 33.69
CA LEU A 56 22.45 -22.29 33.38
C LEU A 56 22.16 -21.83 31.95
N ASN A 57 22.57 -20.61 31.63
CA ASN A 57 22.54 -20.12 30.25
C ASN A 57 23.33 -21.08 29.34
N ASN A 58 22.81 -21.29 28.13
CA ASN A 58 23.36 -22.19 27.12
C ASN A 58 23.28 -23.71 27.46
N GLU A 59 22.40 -24.08 28.38
CA GLU A 59 22.09 -25.48 28.71
C GLU A 59 20.61 -25.77 28.51
N ILE A 60 20.31 -27.04 28.20
CA ILE A 60 18.94 -27.54 28.13
C ILE A 60 18.61 -28.42 29.32
N LEU A 61 17.38 -28.30 29.80
CA LEU A 61 16.85 -29.13 30.86
C LEU A 61 16.25 -30.42 30.28
N VAL A 62 16.72 -31.57 30.77
CA VAL A 62 16.21 -32.89 30.39
C VAL A 62 15.74 -33.62 31.64
N GLU A 63 14.43 -33.83 31.75
CA GLU A 63 13.79 -34.48 32.90
C GLU A 63 13.38 -35.93 32.59
N ARG A 64 13.29 -36.28 31.30
CA ARG A 64 12.89 -37.61 30.83
C ARG A 64 13.87 -38.12 29.78
N SER A 65 14.04 -39.44 29.74
CA SER A 65 14.72 -40.12 28.64
C SER A 65 13.91 -40.06 27.34
N ILE A 66 14.54 -40.44 26.23
CA ILE A 66 13.95 -40.43 24.89
C ILE A 66 12.70 -41.34 24.83
N ASP A 67 12.67 -42.40 25.64
CA ASP A 67 11.53 -43.33 25.76
C ASP A 67 10.43 -42.82 26.72
N GLY A 68 10.57 -41.59 27.26
CA GLY A 68 9.58 -40.94 28.13
C GLY A 68 9.72 -41.28 29.63
N ILE A 69 10.67 -42.12 30.01
CA ILE A 69 10.91 -42.50 31.41
C ILE A 69 11.50 -41.30 32.17
N LEU A 70 10.90 -40.96 33.32
CA LEU A 70 11.38 -39.91 34.22
C LEU A 70 12.75 -40.27 34.78
N LEU A 71 13.68 -39.31 34.72
CA LEU A 71 15.01 -39.45 35.30
C LEU A 71 14.93 -39.24 36.83
N HIS A 72 15.80 -39.93 37.57
CA HIS A 72 15.93 -39.72 39.01
C HIS A 72 16.40 -38.29 39.33
N GLU A 73 17.37 -37.80 38.56
CA GLU A 73 17.88 -36.44 38.62
C GLU A 73 17.81 -35.83 37.22
N ALA A 74 17.33 -34.60 37.14
CA ALA A 74 17.29 -33.86 35.88
C ALA A 74 18.70 -33.61 35.36
N LEU A 75 18.88 -33.60 34.04
CA LEU A 75 20.16 -33.31 33.41
C LEU A 75 20.14 -31.90 32.83
N CYS A 76 21.19 -31.13 33.10
CA CYS A 76 21.46 -29.88 32.38
C CYS A 76 22.53 -30.16 31.33
N ILE A 77 22.13 -30.23 30.06
CA ILE A 77 23.03 -30.57 28.96
C ILE A 77 23.49 -29.28 28.29
N HIS A 78 24.80 -29.06 28.22
CA HIS A 78 25.36 -27.91 27.53
C HIS A 78 25.26 -28.06 26.01
N CYS A 79 24.83 -27.00 25.33
CA CYS A 79 24.83 -26.95 23.88
C CYS A 79 26.27 -26.71 23.39
N ASN A 80 27.00 -27.81 23.12
CA ASN A 80 28.44 -27.82 22.91
C ASN A 80 28.87 -28.19 21.48
N ALA A 81 28.01 -27.98 20.49
CA ALA A 81 28.34 -28.30 19.11
C ALA A 81 29.60 -27.53 18.65
N SER A 82 30.44 -28.21 17.87
CA SER A 82 31.71 -27.69 17.34
C SER A 82 31.58 -27.28 15.86
N GLU A 83 32.70 -26.84 15.25
CA GLU A 83 32.73 -26.50 13.82
C GLU A 83 32.17 -27.67 12.97
N PRO A 84 31.33 -27.39 11.95
CA PRO A 84 30.95 -26.06 11.43
C PRO A 84 29.63 -25.48 12.00
N SER A 85 28.99 -26.13 12.98
CA SER A 85 27.61 -25.82 13.38
C SER A 85 27.46 -25.65 14.89
N PHE A 86 27.89 -24.50 15.40
CA PHE A 86 27.70 -24.12 16.80
C PHE A 86 26.21 -24.01 17.16
N SER A 87 25.87 -24.39 18.40
CA SER A 87 24.51 -24.43 18.90
C SER A 87 24.39 -23.77 20.26
N ALA A 88 23.25 -23.15 20.53
CA ALA A 88 22.90 -22.64 21.84
C ALA A 88 21.51 -23.10 22.30
N SER A 89 21.24 -23.02 23.59
CA SER A 89 19.90 -23.29 24.11
C SER A 89 18.89 -22.30 23.51
N ASP A 90 17.72 -22.78 23.10
CA ASP A 90 16.64 -21.89 22.71
C ASP A 90 16.09 -21.08 23.88
N VAL A 91 15.20 -20.11 23.60
CA VAL A 91 14.64 -19.20 24.62
C VAL A 91 13.93 -19.97 25.75
N SER A 92 13.38 -21.15 25.44
CA SER A 92 12.71 -22.01 26.41
C SER A 92 13.67 -22.94 27.18
N GLY A 93 14.95 -23.02 26.82
CA GLY A 93 15.93 -23.89 27.47
C GLY A 93 15.64 -25.37 27.31
N ASN A 94 14.92 -25.76 26.25
CA ASN A 94 14.43 -27.13 26.05
C ASN A 94 15.10 -27.84 24.87
N ARG A 95 15.74 -27.09 23.96
CA ARG A 95 16.46 -27.66 22.82
C ARG A 95 17.70 -26.85 22.47
N CYS A 96 18.74 -27.55 22.03
CA CYS A 96 19.89 -26.91 21.41
C CYS A 96 19.57 -26.59 19.96
N VAL A 97 19.65 -25.32 19.59
CA VAL A 97 19.40 -24.82 18.24
C VAL A 97 20.68 -24.24 17.66
N ARG A 98 20.88 -24.43 16.36
CA ARG A 98 22.01 -23.85 15.64
C ARG A 98 21.93 -22.32 15.69
N CYS A 99 23.07 -21.68 15.91
CA CYS A 99 23.18 -20.24 15.95
C CYS A 99 23.24 -19.63 14.55
N GLU A 100 22.86 -18.37 14.44
CA GLU A 100 22.80 -17.66 13.17
C GLU A 100 24.22 -17.53 12.56
N GLN A 101 24.30 -17.54 11.22
CA GLN A 101 25.57 -17.61 10.49
C GLN A 101 26.52 -16.45 10.83
N THR A 102 26.00 -15.27 11.12
CA THR A 102 26.77 -14.08 11.51
C THR A 102 27.58 -14.29 12.78
N PHE A 103 27.00 -14.96 13.79
CA PHE A 103 27.73 -15.32 15.01
C PHE A 103 28.87 -16.29 14.70
N ILE A 104 28.58 -17.33 13.92
CA ILE A 104 29.57 -18.35 13.53
C ILE A 104 30.73 -17.71 12.76
N ASN A 105 30.44 -16.80 11.83
CA ASN A 105 31.45 -16.12 11.03
C ASN A 105 32.36 -15.19 11.85
N ILE A 106 31.83 -14.57 12.90
CA ILE A 106 32.54 -13.53 13.66
C ILE A 106 33.28 -14.10 14.86
N SER A 107 32.58 -14.85 15.71
CA SER A 107 33.12 -15.33 16.99
C SER A 107 33.40 -16.82 17.01
N LYS A 108 32.99 -17.57 15.97
CA LYS A 108 32.98 -19.04 15.98
C LYS A 108 32.32 -19.60 17.23
N SER A 109 31.26 -18.93 17.67
CA SER A 109 30.45 -19.32 18.82
C SER A 109 29.04 -18.76 18.64
N CYS A 110 28.18 -18.98 19.62
CA CYS A 110 26.85 -18.39 19.70
C CYS A 110 26.83 -17.07 20.49
N ASP A 111 27.99 -16.61 20.94
CA ASP A 111 28.12 -15.42 21.77
C ASP A 111 28.62 -14.24 20.92
N CYS A 112 27.89 -13.13 20.98
CA CYS A 112 28.31 -11.86 20.38
C CYS A 112 28.99 -10.99 21.43
N SER A 113 30.23 -11.35 21.77
CA SER A 113 31.02 -10.64 22.80
C SER A 113 31.58 -9.32 22.28
N SER A 114 31.71 -8.34 23.18
CA SER A 114 32.41 -7.06 22.91
C SER A 114 33.81 -7.32 22.37
N PRO A 115 34.27 -6.61 21.31
CA PRO A 115 33.72 -5.37 20.75
C PRO A 115 32.63 -5.55 19.68
N ASN A 116 32.15 -6.77 19.40
CA ASN A 116 31.13 -6.98 18.37
C ASN A 116 29.77 -6.39 18.77
N ILE A 117 28.95 -6.07 17.77
CA ILE A 117 27.68 -5.36 17.93
C ILE A 117 26.54 -6.36 17.72
N LEU A 118 25.78 -6.63 18.78
CA LEU A 118 24.55 -7.44 18.73
C LEU A 118 23.36 -6.53 18.42
N THR A 119 22.67 -6.80 17.31
CA THR A 119 21.44 -6.07 16.98
C THR A 119 20.47 -6.97 16.19
N GLY A 120 19.18 -6.90 16.54
CA GLY A 120 18.11 -7.67 15.90
C GLY A 120 18.37 -9.18 15.77
N GLY A 121 19.05 -9.77 16.76
CA GLY A 121 19.39 -11.19 16.75
C GLY A 121 20.51 -11.57 15.78
N LEU A 122 21.28 -10.60 15.27
CA LEU A 122 22.47 -10.80 14.44
C LEU A 122 23.69 -10.19 15.14
N CYS A 123 24.86 -10.78 14.89
CA CYS A 123 26.13 -10.26 15.39
C CYS A 123 26.89 -9.59 14.25
N PHE A 124 27.47 -8.42 14.48
CA PHE A 124 28.28 -7.71 13.49
C PHE A 124 29.64 -7.35 14.06
N SER A 125 30.68 -7.38 13.22
CA SER A 125 32.02 -7.01 13.66
C SER A 125 32.12 -5.49 13.78
N ALA A 126 32.61 -4.98 14.90
CA ALA A 126 32.87 -3.53 15.04
C ALA A 126 34.02 -3.01 14.17
N ARG A 127 34.75 -3.90 13.47
CA ARG A 127 35.76 -3.51 12.47
C ARG A 127 35.14 -3.19 11.11
N GLU A 128 33.92 -3.65 10.87
CA GLU A 128 33.22 -3.39 9.61
C GLU A 128 32.56 -2.01 9.65
N SER A 129 32.56 -1.33 8.50
CA SER A 129 31.88 -0.04 8.36
C SER A 129 30.38 -0.28 8.28
N LEU A 130 29.70 -0.24 9.43
CA LEU A 130 28.24 -0.32 9.50
C LEU A 130 27.57 0.97 8.95
N PRO A 131 26.31 0.88 8.49
CA PRO A 131 25.54 2.06 8.16
C PRO A 131 25.36 2.99 9.39
N PRO A 132 24.96 4.26 9.18
CA PRO A 132 24.62 5.15 10.29
C PRO A 132 23.55 4.53 11.18
N LYS A 133 23.57 4.85 12.48
CA LYS A 133 22.57 4.35 13.41
C LYS A 133 21.17 4.82 13.02
N GLY A 134 20.27 3.87 12.78
CA GLY A 134 18.89 4.14 12.44
C GLY A 134 18.08 4.73 13.59
N VAL A 135 17.20 5.68 13.27
CA VAL A 135 16.16 6.13 14.21
C VAL A 135 14.90 5.30 13.99
N ALA A 136 14.48 4.56 15.02
CA ALA A 136 13.32 3.67 14.99
C ALA A 136 11.97 4.41 15.11
N THR A 137 11.90 5.68 14.72
CA THR A 137 10.69 6.48 14.81
C THR A 137 9.91 6.45 13.50
N VAL A 138 8.58 6.49 13.62
CA VAL A 138 7.65 6.56 12.49
C VAL A 138 6.75 7.78 12.67
N ARG A 139 6.62 8.57 11.60
CA ARG A 139 5.81 9.80 11.60
C ARG A 139 4.40 9.52 11.11
N PHE A 140 3.42 9.86 11.93
CA PHE A 140 1.99 9.86 11.62
C PHE A 140 1.55 11.30 11.31
N GLY A 141 1.87 11.72 10.09
CA GLY A 141 1.83 13.12 9.67
C GLY A 141 0.45 13.78 9.80
N GLN A 142 -0.65 13.03 9.59
CA GLN A 142 -2.00 13.59 9.72
C GLN A 142 -2.37 13.89 11.17
N LEU A 143 -1.83 13.11 12.11
CA LEU A 143 -2.05 13.31 13.55
C LEU A 143 -1.00 14.23 14.18
N GLY A 144 0.09 14.54 13.47
CA GLY A 144 1.24 15.27 14.02
C GLY A 144 2.00 14.48 15.09
N ILE A 145 1.89 13.15 15.10
CA ILE A 145 2.48 12.29 16.12
C ILE A 145 3.71 11.58 15.54
N THR A 146 4.79 11.52 16.30
CA THR A 146 5.95 10.66 16.03
C THR A 146 6.05 9.64 17.14
N LEU A 147 6.14 8.36 16.79
CA LEU A 147 6.18 7.23 17.73
C LEU A 147 7.46 6.45 17.54
N THR A 148 7.99 5.88 18.62
CA THR A 148 9.09 4.91 18.53
C THR A 148 8.49 3.52 18.33
N SER A 149 8.68 2.96 17.14
CA SER A 149 8.10 1.67 16.79
C SER A 149 8.91 0.53 17.39
N GLU A 150 8.25 -0.37 18.12
CA GLU A 150 8.89 -1.57 18.65
C GLU A 150 9.40 -2.48 17.53
N TRP A 151 8.69 -2.52 16.39
CA TRP A 151 9.13 -3.29 15.22
C TRP A 151 10.43 -2.74 14.64
N PHE A 152 10.53 -1.41 14.52
CA PHE A 152 11.72 -0.77 13.97
C PHE A 152 12.89 -0.90 14.95
N LEU A 153 12.65 -0.76 16.26
CA LEU A 153 13.69 -0.94 17.29
C LEU A 153 14.35 -2.32 17.20
N LYS A 154 13.56 -3.37 16.97
CA LYS A 154 14.08 -4.74 16.88
C LYS A 154 14.75 -5.05 15.54
N ASN A 155 14.27 -4.47 14.43
CA ASN A 155 14.62 -4.98 13.10
C ASN A 155 15.36 -3.98 12.19
N LEU A 156 15.28 -2.67 12.44
CA LEU A 156 15.78 -1.67 11.48
C LEU A 156 17.30 -1.75 11.29
N GLU A 157 18.04 -1.70 12.40
CA GLU A 157 19.51 -1.66 12.36
C GLU A 157 20.10 -2.98 11.85
N SER A 158 19.53 -4.12 12.27
CA SER A 158 19.96 -5.44 11.80
C SER A 158 19.66 -5.63 10.32
N SER A 159 18.49 -5.19 9.85
CA SER A 159 18.10 -5.27 8.44
C SER A 159 19.00 -4.39 7.56
N ALA A 160 19.29 -3.17 8.00
CA ALA A 160 20.18 -2.27 7.28
C ALA A 160 21.62 -2.81 7.23
N SER A 161 22.14 -3.29 8.35
CA SER A 161 23.50 -3.84 8.45
C SER A 161 23.66 -5.11 7.62
N ALA A 162 22.71 -6.05 7.71
CA ALA A 162 22.74 -7.28 6.91
C ALA A 162 22.55 -7.03 5.41
N CYS A 163 21.72 -6.05 5.05
CA CYS A 163 21.57 -5.62 3.66
C CYS A 163 22.90 -5.03 3.13
N TRP A 164 23.53 -4.16 3.91
CA TRP A 164 24.77 -3.48 3.54
C TRP A 164 25.97 -4.45 3.43
N LEU A 165 26.23 -5.25 4.45
CA LEU A 165 27.44 -6.08 4.54
C LEU A 165 27.34 -7.35 3.71
N TYR A 166 26.17 -8.01 3.72
CA TYR A 166 26.01 -9.35 3.16
C TYR A 166 25.16 -9.38 1.90
N SER A 167 24.64 -8.24 1.43
CA SER A 167 23.66 -8.19 0.33
C SER A 167 22.48 -9.15 0.58
N ASN A 168 22.08 -9.31 1.85
CA ASN A 168 21.00 -10.21 2.23
C ASN A 168 19.68 -9.67 1.67
N LEU A 169 19.14 -10.35 0.65
CA LEU A 169 17.95 -9.93 -0.07
C LEU A 169 16.76 -9.73 0.88
N THR A 170 16.49 -10.67 1.78
CA THR A 170 15.37 -10.58 2.73
C THR A 170 15.54 -9.38 3.65
N ALA A 171 16.74 -9.12 4.16
CA ALA A 171 17.03 -7.95 4.99
C ALA A 171 16.86 -6.63 4.20
N CYS A 172 17.30 -6.59 2.94
CA CYS A 172 17.09 -5.44 2.07
C CYS A 172 15.60 -5.19 1.77
N GLN A 173 14.82 -6.26 1.59
CA GLN A 173 13.36 -6.19 1.44
C GLN A 173 12.69 -5.68 2.73
N ALA A 174 13.13 -6.15 3.90
CA ALA A 174 12.63 -5.70 5.20
C ALA A 174 12.89 -4.20 5.43
N LEU A 175 14.12 -3.74 5.15
CA LEU A 175 14.47 -2.33 5.19
C LEU A 175 13.59 -1.51 4.24
N GLY A 176 13.41 -2.00 3.00
CA GLY A 176 12.55 -1.35 2.03
C GLY A 176 11.09 -1.25 2.51
N ASN A 177 10.55 -2.31 3.11
CA ASN A 177 9.21 -2.34 3.67
C ASN A 177 9.06 -1.36 4.84
N MET A 178 10.07 -1.23 5.71
CA MET A 178 10.12 -0.21 6.76
C MET A 178 10.13 1.22 6.19
N CYS A 179 10.82 1.45 5.07
CA CYS A 179 10.73 2.73 4.35
C CYS A 179 9.32 2.99 3.78
N VAL A 180 8.66 1.97 3.21
CA VAL A 180 7.27 2.10 2.74
C VAL A 180 6.33 2.43 3.90
N MET A 181 6.50 1.80 5.09
CA MET A 181 5.75 2.16 6.31
C MET A 181 5.93 3.62 6.71
N ASN A 182 7.09 4.23 6.40
CA ASN A 182 7.35 5.67 6.57
C ASN A 182 6.93 6.52 5.33
N MET A 183 5.94 6.05 4.58
CA MET A 183 5.36 6.70 3.39
C MET A 183 6.35 6.95 2.25
N ASN A 184 7.45 6.19 2.20
CA ASN A 184 8.55 6.42 1.25
C ASN A 184 9.13 7.85 1.36
N SER A 185 8.93 8.52 2.48
CA SER A 185 9.33 9.92 2.64
C SER A 185 10.84 10.04 2.75
N LEU A 186 11.41 11.00 2.02
CA LEU A 186 12.84 11.26 1.98
C LEU A 186 13.14 12.63 2.61
N SER A 187 14.10 12.65 3.52
CA SER A 187 14.66 13.87 4.09
C SER A 187 16.19 13.74 4.16
N SER A 188 16.90 14.84 3.89
CA SER A 188 18.36 14.89 4.02
C SER A 188 18.85 14.87 5.47
N SER A 189 17.96 15.17 6.42
CA SER A 189 18.28 15.29 7.85
C SER A 189 17.90 14.06 8.68
N SER A 190 17.16 13.10 8.13
CA SER A 190 16.70 11.91 8.86
C SER A 190 17.54 10.68 8.55
N THR A 191 17.95 9.95 9.60
CA THR A 191 18.50 8.59 9.51
C THR A 191 17.41 7.55 9.84
N ASP A 192 16.18 7.82 9.39
CA ASP A 192 15.07 6.87 9.51
C ASP A 192 15.22 5.71 8.50
N ALA A 193 14.21 4.84 8.41
CA ALA A 193 14.25 3.69 7.50
C ALA A 193 14.46 4.07 6.02
N CYS A 194 13.88 5.16 5.55
CA CYS A 194 14.10 5.63 4.18
C CYS A 194 15.47 6.30 4.01
N GLY A 195 15.94 7.03 5.02
CA GLY A 195 17.30 7.57 5.05
C GLY A 195 18.37 6.47 4.98
N LEU A 196 18.21 5.38 5.74
CA LEU A 196 19.09 4.21 5.67
C LEU A 196 19.00 3.47 4.34
N PHE A 197 17.79 3.29 3.82
CA PHE A 197 17.60 2.71 2.49
C PHE A 197 18.33 3.52 1.42
N GLN A 198 18.18 4.84 1.44
CA GLN A 198 18.83 5.75 0.51
C GLN A 198 20.36 5.77 0.66
N TYR A 199 20.85 5.72 1.91
CA TYR A 199 22.28 5.60 2.19
C TYR A 199 22.87 4.35 1.54
N ILE A 200 22.24 3.19 1.72
CA ILE A 200 22.69 1.93 1.09
C ILE A 200 22.55 2.02 -0.43
N TYR A 201 21.44 2.55 -0.95
CA TYR A 201 21.19 2.71 -2.38
C TYR A 201 22.29 3.52 -3.10
N ILE A 202 22.73 4.63 -2.50
CA ILE A 202 23.79 5.49 -3.05
C ILE A 202 25.14 4.76 -2.97
N ASN A 203 25.47 4.20 -1.80
CA ASN A 203 26.79 3.60 -1.56
C ASN A 203 26.98 2.23 -2.23
N THR A 204 25.91 1.59 -2.71
CA THR A 204 25.96 0.34 -3.47
C THR A 204 25.88 0.53 -4.98
N ALA A 205 25.96 1.75 -5.49
CA ALA A 205 25.89 2.03 -6.94
C ALA A 205 26.89 1.22 -7.78
N ARG A 206 28.06 0.89 -7.22
CA ARG A 206 29.09 0.04 -7.86
C ARG A 206 28.64 -1.38 -8.18
N LEU A 207 27.59 -1.88 -7.51
CA LEU A 207 27.04 -3.21 -7.76
C LEU A 207 26.18 -3.25 -9.04
N GLY A 208 25.90 -2.10 -9.65
CA GLY A 208 25.14 -2.00 -10.88
C GLY A 208 23.62 -1.95 -10.67
N ILE A 209 22.90 -2.18 -11.76
CA ILE A 209 21.44 -2.13 -11.81
C ILE A 209 20.86 -3.50 -12.20
N ALA A 210 19.64 -3.78 -11.74
CA ALA A 210 18.90 -4.98 -12.06
C ALA A 210 18.01 -4.74 -13.28
N HIS A 211 17.97 -5.72 -14.20
CA HIS A 211 17.11 -5.72 -15.39
C HIS A 211 17.19 -4.45 -16.26
N SER A 212 18.34 -3.77 -16.28
CA SER A 212 18.55 -2.50 -17.00
C SER A 212 17.61 -1.37 -16.57
N ILE A 213 17.07 -1.42 -15.36
CA ILE A 213 16.21 -0.38 -14.79
C ILE A 213 17.08 0.54 -13.94
N ALA A 214 17.22 1.81 -14.35
CA ALA A 214 18.18 2.77 -13.77
C ALA A 214 18.07 2.94 -12.25
N TYR A 215 16.85 2.88 -11.71
CA TYR A 215 16.56 3.08 -10.30
C TYR A 215 16.38 1.77 -9.52
N TRP A 216 16.72 0.63 -10.12
CA TRP A 216 16.72 -0.66 -9.46
C TRP A 216 18.15 -1.14 -9.25
N ARG A 217 18.66 -0.96 -8.03
CA ARG A 217 20.00 -1.46 -7.66
C ARG A 217 19.99 -2.97 -7.47
N GLN A 218 21.11 -3.61 -7.81
CA GLN A 218 21.30 -5.02 -7.49
C GLN A 218 21.15 -5.25 -5.98
N ASN A 219 20.49 -6.35 -5.62
CA ASN A 219 20.21 -6.77 -4.24
C ASN A 219 19.27 -5.87 -3.40
N LEU A 220 18.80 -4.75 -3.93
CA LEU A 220 17.82 -3.88 -3.27
C LEU A 220 16.42 -4.01 -3.92
N PRO A 221 15.34 -3.86 -3.15
CA PRO A 221 14.01 -3.68 -3.74
C PRO A 221 13.95 -2.37 -4.55
N TRP A 222 13.28 -2.42 -5.69
CA TRP A 222 12.98 -1.22 -6.46
C TRP A 222 11.79 -0.48 -5.84
N LEU A 223 12.05 0.65 -5.15
CA LEU A 223 11.02 1.44 -4.47
C LEU A 223 10.64 2.73 -5.18
N TYR A 224 11.56 3.36 -5.91
CA TYR A 224 11.40 4.69 -6.51
C TYR A 224 11.65 4.66 -8.01
N TYR A 225 10.86 5.40 -8.78
CA TYR A 225 11.09 5.60 -10.22
C TYR A 225 12.02 6.79 -10.53
N GLY A 226 12.57 7.43 -9.50
CA GLY A 226 13.44 8.60 -9.60
C GLY A 226 14.15 8.87 -8.29
N ASP A 227 15.24 9.62 -8.35
CA ASP A 227 15.99 10.12 -7.19
C ASP A 227 15.50 11.49 -6.70
N GLN A 228 14.72 12.18 -7.52
CA GLN A 228 14.09 13.47 -7.21
C GLN A 228 12.70 13.57 -7.86
N PRO A 229 11.84 14.47 -7.38
CA PRO A 229 10.55 14.73 -8.01
C PRO A 229 10.70 15.25 -9.45
N GLY A 230 9.71 14.95 -10.28
CA GLY A 230 9.55 15.50 -11.63
C GLY A 230 9.91 14.61 -12.81
N LEU A 231 10.25 13.35 -12.54
CA LEU A 231 10.46 12.33 -13.58
C LEU A 231 9.19 11.55 -13.95
N ALA A 232 8.05 11.83 -13.32
CA ALA A 232 6.82 11.05 -13.48
C ALA A 232 6.28 11.04 -14.92
N SER A 233 6.40 12.15 -15.67
CA SER A 233 5.97 12.22 -17.06
C SER A 233 6.72 11.25 -17.96
N GLN A 234 8.02 11.06 -17.73
CA GLN A 234 8.84 10.10 -18.48
C GLN A 234 8.39 8.65 -18.21
N VAL A 235 7.94 8.35 -16.99
CA VAL A 235 7.45 7.02 -16.62
C VAL A 235 6.06 6.75 -17.20
N LEU A 236 5.20 7.76 -17.16
CA LEU A 236 3.77 7.62 -17.46
C LEU A 236 3.38 7.94 -18.90
N GLU A 237 4.24 8.62 -19.67
CA GLU A 237 3.89 9.09 -21.03
C GLU A 237 4.95 8.79 -22.09
N ALA A 238 6.18 8.41 -21.73
CA ALA A 238 7.22 8.17 -22.74
C ALA A 238 6.93 6.95 -23.62
N ASN A 239 6.29 5.92 -23.07
CA ASN A 239 5.96 4.69 -23.77
C ASN A 239 4.48 4.34 -23.54
N HIS A 240 3.84 3.77 -24.57
CA HIS A 240 2.53 3.14 -24.42
C HIS A 240 2.67 1.67 -24.03
N PHE A 241 1.64 1.15 -23.36
CA PHE A 241 1.57 -0.27 -23.06
C PHE A 241 1.51 -1.08 -24.36
N PRO A 242 2.20 -2.23 -24.47
CA PRO A 242 2.25 -3.00 -25.72
C PRO A 242 0.92 -3.62 -26.13
N THR A 243 0.06 -3.95 -25.16
CA THR A 243 -1.25 -4.56 -25.45
C THR A 243 -2.26 -3.50 -25.88
N VAL A 244 -3.07 -3.89 -26.86
CA VAL A 244 -4.17 -3.10 -27.39
C VAL A 244 -5.48 -3.67 -26.86
N PHE A 245 -6.29 -2.83 -26.22
CA PHE A 245 -7.52 -3.28 -25.56
C PHE A 245 -8.78 -2.93 -26.36
N SER A 246 -9.83 -3.74 -26.17
CA SER A 246 -11.14 -3.61 -26.80
C SER A 246 -12.26 -3.77 -25.77
N PHE A 247 -13.47 -3.27 -26.07
CA PHE A 247 -14.67 -3.57 -25.27
C PHE A 247 -15.31 -4.91 -25.65
N LYS A 248 -14.93 -5.47 -26.80
CA LYS A 248 -15.45 -6.75 -27.33
C LYS A 248 -14.28 -7.56 -27.88
N GLY A 249 -14.23 -8.84 -27.54
CA GLY A 249 -13.15 -9.71 -28.01
C GLY A 249 -12.94 -10.90 -27.09
N THR A 250 -11.72 -11.41 -27.08
CA THR A 250 -11.31 -12.48 -26.17
C THR A 250 -11.01 -11.90 -24.78
N ASP A 251 -10.93 -12.75 -23.77
CA ASP A 251 -10.60 -12.34 -22.39
C ASP A 251 -9.30 -11.52 -22.29
N LYS A 252 -8.34 -11.72 -23.21
CA LYS A 252 -7.07 -10.98 -23.27
C LYS A 252 -7.25 -9.53 -23.75
N ASP A 253 -8.29 -9.28 -24.55
CA ASP A 253 -8.55 -7.97 -25.16
C ASP A 253 -9.42 -7.09 -24.25
N VAL A 254 -10.19 -7.71 -23.34
CA VAL A 254 -11.24 -7.04 -22.55
C VAL A 254 -10.95 -7.01 -21.04
N LYS A 255 -9.83 -7.58 -20.57
CA LYS A 255 -9.45 -7.61 -19.15
C LYS A 255 -8.05 -7.07 -18.91
N LEU A 256 -7.91 -6.34 -17.81
CA LEU A 256 -6.62 -5.91 -17.28
C LEU A 256 -6.06 -6.99 -16.35
N GLN A 257 -5.03 -7.69 -16.81
CA GLN A 257 -4.42 -8.79 -16.06
C GLN A 257 -3.42 -8.27 -15.03
N PHE A 258 -3.94 -7.74 -13.92
CA PHE A 258 -3.11 -7.26 -12.83
C PHE A 258 -2.60 -8.41 -11.96
N LEU A 259 -1.29 -8.39 -11.69
CA LEU A 259 -0.59 -9.35 -10.85
C LEU A 259 0.17 -8.61 -9.74
N ALA A 260 0.02 -9.05 -8.49
CA ALA A 260 0.76 -8.51 -7.36
C ALA A 260 1.79 -9.52 -6.85
N ALA A 261 3.03 -9.05 -6.63
CA ALA A 261 3.97 -9.73 -5.76
C ALA A 261 3.74 -9.24 -4.33
N SER A 262 3.52 -10.17 -3.40
CA SER A 262 3.27 -9.87 -1.99
C SER A 262 4.46 -10.21 -1.10
N PHE A 263 4.71 -9.37 -0.09
CA PHE A 263 5.79 -9.51 0.88
C PHE A 263 5.30 -9.26 2.31
N ASP A 264 5.88 -9.94 3.29
CA ASP A 264 5.63 -9.65 4.71
C ASP A 264 6.50 -8.50 5.25
N ALA A 265 6.26 -8.09 6.49
CA ALA A 265 7.04 -7.04 7.16
C ALA A 265 8.53 -7.38 7.31
N ALA A 266 8.87 -8.68 7.40
CA ALA A 266 10.24 -9.18 7.54
C ALA A 266 10.97 -9.31 6.19
N GLY A 267 10.33 -8.93 5.08
CA GLY A 267 10.93 -8.93 3.74
C GLY A 267 10.86 -10.28 3.01
N ASN A 268 10.13 -11.26 3.54
CA ASN A 268 9.93 -12.54 2.85
C ASN A 268 8.94 -12.37 1.71
N PHE A 269 9.26 -12.97 0.56
CA PHE A 269 8.30 -13.11 -0.53
C PHE A 269 7.22 -14.12 -0.14
N LEU A 270 5.96 -13.73 -0.28
CA LEU A 270 4.81 -14.57 0.05
C LEU A 270 4.33 -15.32 -1.18
N LYS A 271 3.81 -14.58 -2.18
CA LYS A 271 3.30 -15.17 -3.42
C LYS A 271 3.07 -14.13 -4.51
N TRP A 272 2.97 -14.63 -5.74
CA TRP A 272 2.32 -13.96 -6.86
C TRP A 272 0.83 -14.23 -6.80
N GLN A 273 0.00 -13.21 -6.98
CA GLN A 273 -1.45 -13.35 -6.98
C GLN A 273 -2.12 -12.38 -7.96
N ASN A 274 -3.13 -12.86 -8.68
CA ASN A 274 -4.01 -12.01 -9.48
C ASN A 274 -4.83 -11.14 -8.51
N LEU A 275 -5.13 -9.88 -8.88
CA LEU A 275 -5.94 -8.99 -8.05
C LEU A 275 -7.44 -9.31 -8.00
N GLU A 276 -7.96 -10.16 -8.88
CA GLU A 276 -9.32 -10.68 -8.83
C GLU A 276 -9.64 -11.25 -7.43
N GLY A 277 -10.88 -11.04 -6.97
CA GLY A 277 -11.31 -11.42 -5.62
C GLY A 277 -11.15 -10.36 -4.56
N GLY A 278 -10.91 -9.11 -4.96
CA GLY A 278 -10.99 -7.99 -4.03
C GLY A 278 -9.73 -7.80 -3.19
N ILE A 279 -8.55 -8.16 -3.70
CA ILE A 279 -7.30 -8.09 -2.92
C ILE A 279 -6.96 -6.67 -2.47
N LEU A 280 -7.24 -5.66 -3.31
CA LEU A 280 -6.99 -4.26 -2.98
C LEU A 280 -8.25 -3.55 -2.43
N GLN A 281 -9.42 -4.15 -2.62
CA GLN A 281 -10.71 -3.64 -2.20
C GLN A 281 -10.95 -4.02 -0.73
N LEU A 282 -10.72 -3.10 0.19
CA LEU A 282 -11.01 -3.30 1.61
C LEU A 282 -12.50 -3.48 1.90
N CYS A 283 -13.38 -2.95 1.04
CA CYS A 283 -14.82 -3.07 1.17
C CYS A 283 -15.31 -4.44 0.69
N PRO A 284 -16.08 -5.19 1.50
CA PRO A 284 -16.61 -6.47 1.09
C PRO A 284 -17.70 -6.29 0.02
N ASP A 285 -17.70 -7.15 -0.99
CA ASP A 285 -18.77 -7.28 -1.98
C ASP A 285 -18.72 -8.68 -2.62
N THR A 286 -19.65 -8.97 -3.53
CA THR A 286 -19.65 -10.18 -4.34
C THR A 286 -18.45 -10.22 -5.29
N GLN A 287 -17.89 -11.42 -5.49
CA GLN A 287 -16.77 -11.67 -6.39
C GLN A 287 -16.97 -11.03 -7.78
N THR A 288 -18.18 -11.15 -8.34
CA THR A 288 -18.54 -10.61 -9.65
C THR A 288 -18.39 -9.10 -9.71
N LYS A 289 -18.82 -8.38 -8.66
CA LYS A 289 -18.67 -6.92 -8.58
C LYS A 289 -17.22 -6.52 -8.33
N LEU A 290 -16.51 -7.21 -7.44
CA LEU A 290 -15.09 -6.95 -7.18
C LEU A 290 -14.25 -7.11 -8.46
N ASN A 291 -14.51 -8.18 -9.23
CA ASN A 291 -13.82 -8.46 -10.48
C ASN A 291 -14.17 -7.47 -11.60
N ALA A 292 -15.32 -6.80 -11.55
CA ALA A 292 -15.70 -5.79 -12.53
C ALA A 292 -14.72 -4.61 -12.59
N ALA A 293 -13.96 -4.36 -11.50
CA ALA A 293 -12.89 -3.37 -11.47
C ALA A 293 -11.79 -3.61 -12.50
N TYR A 294 -11.58 -4.86 -12.92
CA TYR A 294 -10.50 -5.24 -13.83
C TYR A 294 -10.99 -5.50 -15.26
N ALA A 295 -12.28 -5.28 -15.53
CA ALA A 295 -12.82 -5.28 -16.88
C ALA A 295 -12.47 -3.96 -17.59
N PHE A 296 -11.86 -4.07 -18.77
CA PHE A 296 -11.43 -2.90 -19.54
C PHE A 296 -12.63 -2.02 -19.94
N GLY A 297 -12.51 -0.71 -19.77
CA GLY A 297 -13.58 0.26 -20.05
C GLY A 297 -14.68 0.36 -19.01
N THR A 298 -14.59 -0.38 -17.88
CA THR A 298 -15.60 -0.35 -16.83
C THR A 298 -15.18 0.59 -15.71
N THR A 299 -15.83 1.76 -15.60
CA THR A 299 -15.65 2.64 -14.44
C THR A 299 -16.17 1.94 -13.20
N TYR A 300 -15.32 1.81 -12.19
CA TYR A 300 -15.63 1.12 -10.94
C TYR A 300 -15.45 2.08 -9.77
N GLN A 301 -16.39 2.03 -8.82
CA GLN A 301 -16.27 2.78 -7.58
C GLN A 301 -16.92 2.01 -6.44
N GLN A 302 -16.22 1.98 -5.32
CA GLN A 302 -16.68 1.37 -4.09
C GLN A 302 -16.24 2.24 -2.91
N SER A 303 -17.13 2.41 -1.93
CA SER A 303 -16.90 3.17 -0.72
C SER A 303 -17.67 2.52 0.43
N CYS A 304 -17.02 2.37 1.58
CA CYS A 304 -17.65 1.84 2.78
C CYS A 304 -16.91 2.31 4.03
N GLU A 305 -17.55 2.08 5.17
CA GLU A 305 -16.98 2.32 6.49
C GLU A 305 -16.59 0.97 7.11
N ILE A 306 -15.36 0.87 7.62
CA ILE A 306 -14.84 -0.35 8.25
C ILE A 306 -14.49 -0.05 9.70
N SER A 307 -14.96 -0.88 10.64
CA SER A 307 -14.61 -0.72 12.06
C SER A 307 -13.13 -0.98 12.31
N VAL A 308 -12.54 -0.23 13.24
CA VAL A 308 -11.14 -0.40 13.64
C VAL A 308 -10.91 -1.78 14.27
N SER A 309 -11.87 -2.29 15.05
CA SER A 309 -11.80 -3.65 15.60
C SER A 309 -11.68 -4.72 14.50
N LYS A 310 -12.46 -4.60 13.40
CA LYS A 310 -12.35 -5.50 12.25
C LYS A 310 -10.99 -5.38 11.55
N ILE A 311 -10.48 -4.16 11.37
CA ILE A 311 -9.16 -3.94 10.74
C ILE A 311 -8.05 -4.62 11.55
N LEU A 312 -8.07 -4.50 12.88
CA LEU A 312 -7.08 -5.11 13.77
C LEU A 312 -7.11 -6.64 13.73
N LEU A 313 -8.30 -7.22 13.54
CA LEU A 313 -8.49 -8.68 13.43
C LEU A 313 -8.07 -9.20 12.04
N ASP A 314 -8.51 -8.55 10.98
CA ASP A 314 -8.30 -9.01 9.60
C ASP A 314 -6.88 -8.72 9.09
N PHE A 315 -6.22 -7.67 9.62
CA PHE A 315 -4.88 -7.22 9.22
C PHE A 315 -3.90 -7.12 10.41
N PRO A 316 -3.57 -8.24 11.05
CA PRO A 316 -2.70 -8.24 12.24
C PRO A 316 -1.25 -7.87 11.93
N ASN A 317 -0.82 -8.01 10.66
CA ASN A 317 0.48 -7.60 10.14
C ASN A 317 0.33 -7.00 8.73
N PRO A 318 1.16 -6.01 8.35
CA PRO A 318 1.11 -5.42 7.02
C PRO A 318 1.61 -6.41 5.95
N ILE A 319 0.93 -6.40 4.80
CA ILE A 319 1.37 -7.03 3.55
C ILE A 319 1.70 -5.93 2.56
N PHE A 320 2.85 -6.06 1.92
CA PHE A 320 3.35 -5.12 0.92
C PHE A 320 3.19 -5.68 -0.49
N TYR A 321 2.85 -4.80 -1.44
CA TYR A 321 2.53 -5.18 -2.80
C TYR A 321 3.38 -4.39 -3.81
N ASP A 322 4.00 -5.13 -4.74
CA ASP A 322 4.48 -4.57 -6.01
C ASP A 322 3.49 -5.01 -7.10
N LEU A 323 2.88 -4.05 -7.80
CA LEU A 323 1.88 -4.34 -8.82
C LEU A 323 2.46 -4.34 -10.24
N PHE A 324 1.97 -5.28 -11.05
CA PHE A 324 2.32 -5.43 -12.45
C PHE A 324 1.07 -5.61 -13.30
N LEU A 325 1.16 -5.20 -14.56
CA LEU A 325 0.22 -5.54 -15.62
C LEU A 325 0.89 -6.55 -16.55
N GLU A 326 0.26 -7.71 -16.71
CA GLU A 326 0.74 -8.78 -17.56
C GLU A 326 0.42 -8.51 -19.03
N TYR A 327 1.35 -8.85 -19.92
CA TYR A 327 1.13 -8.87 -21.37
C TYR A 327 1.92 -9.98 -22.03
N ASN A 328 1.47 -10.39 -23.22
CA ASN A 328 2.20 -11.35 -24.04
C ASN A 328 2.96 -10.59 -25.13
N GLY A 329 4.25 -10.90 -25.32
CA GLY A 329 5.00 -10.43 -26.47
C GLY A 329 4.69 -11.26 -27.72
N ASP A 330 5.22 -10.83 -28.86
CA ASP A 330 4.93 -11.41 -30.18
C ASP A 330 5.23 -12.91 -30.28
N ASN A 331 6.19 -13.39 -29.47
CA ASN A 331 6.61 -14.79 -29.43
C ASN A 331 5.79 -15.65 -28.45
N GLY A 332 4.71 -15.11 -27.87
CA GLY A 332 3.91 -15.77 -26.83
C GLY A 332 4.57 -15.83 -25.45
N GLN A 333 5.71 -15.15 -25.25
CA GLN A 333 6.33 -15.00 -23.94
C GLN A 333 5.55 -13.99 -23.10
N GLN A 334 5.38 -14.33 -21.82
CA GLN A 334 4.67 -13.51 -20.85
C GLN A 334 5.63 -12.52 -20.19
N TYR A 335 5.26 -11.25 -20.20
CA TYR A 335 6.02 -10.14 -19.65
C TYR A 335 5.20 -9.41 -18.60
N LEU A 336 5.90 -8.79 -17.65
CA LEU A 336 5.30 -8.00 -16.59
C LEU A 336 5.72 -6.54 -16.75
N TRP A 337 4.73 -5.65 -16.77
CA TRP A 337 4.96 -4.22 -16.76
C TRP A 337 4.69 -3.68 -15.35
N ALA A 338 5.70 -3.09 -14.71
CA ALA A 338 5.53 -2.55 -13.37
C ALA A 338 4.56 -1.34 -13.38
N VAL A 339 3.62 -1.34 -12.45
CA VAL A 339 2.60 -0.29 -12.32
C VAL A 339 3.11 0.73 -11.28
N PRO A 340 3.32 2.01 -11.67
CA PRO A 340 3.76 3.04 -10.73
C PRO A 340 2.68 3.41 -9.70
N VAL A 341 3.14 3.89 -8.54
CA VAL A 341 2.32 4.33 -7.42
C VAL A 341 2.55 5.81 -7.13
N LEU A 342 1.48 6.60 -7.13
CA LEU A 342 1.43 7.97 -6.64
C LEU A 342 0.93 7.96 -5.18
N ASN A 343 1.87 7.95 -4.24
CA ASN A 343 1.56 8.04 -2.81
C ASN A 343 1.33 9.50 -2.41
N LEU A 344 0.07 9.87 -2.10
CA LEU A 344 -0.31 11.24 -1.73
C LEU A 344 0.23 11.69 -0.36
N ASN A 345 0.70 10.75 0.46
CA ASN A 345 1.27 11.01 1.78
C ASN A 345 2.81 11.09 1.75
N LEU A 346 3.44 10.88 0.58
CA LEU A 346 4.89 10.97 0.43
C LEU A 346 5.37 12.41 0.62
N GLN A 347 6.37 12.58 1.49
CA GLN A 347 7.09 13.84 1.66
C GLN A 347 8.50 13.75 1.11
N TYR A 348 8.92 14.80 0.40
CA TYR A 348 10.30 14.99 -0.02
C TYR A 348 10.78 16.33 0.55
N SER A 349 11.80 16.29 1.41
CA SER A 349 12.27 17.47 2.16
C SER A 349 11.12 18.18 2.88
N GLU A 350 10.31 17.41 3.60
CA GLU A 350 9.14 17.88 4.38
C GLU A 350 7.96 18.46 3.56
N MET A 351 8.03 18.44 2.23
CA MET A 351 6.95 18.88 1.35
C MET A 351 6.20 17.71 0.72
N PHE A 352 4.87 17.79 0.66
CA PHE A 352 4.05 16.82 -0.06
C PHE A 352 4.14 17.05 -1.58
N VAL A 353 4.93 16.24 -2.27
CA VAL A 353 5.21 16.40 -3.71
C VAL A 353 4.13 15.82 -4.62
N ASN A 354 3.29 14.94 -4.10
CA ASN A 354 2.32 14.17 -4.88
C ASN A 354 0.86 14.66 -4.77
N GLN A 355 0.60 15.78 -4.08
CA GLN A 355 -0.78 16.29 -3.88
C GLN A 355 -1.23 17.27 -4.97
N GLY A 356 -0.30 17.89 -5.69
CA GLY A 356 -0.64 18.82 -6.78
C GLY A 356 -1.06 18.11 -8.06
N GLY A 357 -1.82 18.77 -8.94
CA GLY A 357 -2.24 18.20 -10.23
C GLY A 357 -1.16 18.19 -11.32
N ASN A 358 0.00 18.80 -11.09
CA ASN A 358 1.08 18.86 -12.06
C ASN A 358 1.96 17.60 -11.95
N MET A 359 1.85 16.71 -12.93
CA MET A 359 2.62 15.48 -13.01
C MET A 359 4.14 15.71 -12.98
N ASN A 360 4.64 16.85 -13.47
CA ASN A 360 6.06 17.18 -13.43
C ASN A 360 6.59 17.53 -12.03
N ASN A 361 5.75 17.47 -11.00
CA ASN A 361 6.17 17.64 -9.60
C ASN A 361 6.18 16.32 -8.84
N TRP A 362 5.67 15.23 -9.42
CA TRP A 362 5.46 13.98 -8.70
C TRP A 362 6.75 13.16 -8.56
N LEU A 363 6.82 12.43 -7.45
CA LEU A 363 7.78 11.36 -7.21
C LEU A 363 7.02 10.04 -7.09
N LEU A 364 7.14 9.21 -8.12
CA LEU A 364 6.46 7.90 -8.19
C LEU A 364 7.25 6.84 -7.42
N THR A 365 6.52 6.03 -6.68
CA THR A 365 7.03 4.85 -5.97
C THR A 365 6.47 3.58 -6.60
N ARG A 366 6.87 2.43 -6.09
CA ARG A 366 6.46 1.12 -6.62
C ARG A 366 5.72 0.25 -5.62
N ARG A 367 6.21 0.20 -4.38
CA ARG A 367 5.66 -0.65 -3.33
C ARG A 367 4.70 0.12 -2.43
N PHE A 368 3.61 -0.52 -2.05
CA PHE A 368 2.61 0.02 -1.12
C PHE A 368 2.02 -1.07 -0.22
N PHE A 369 1.20 -0.70 0.77
CA PHE A 369 0.46 -1.62 1.62
C PHE A 369 -0.98 -1.13 1.82
N LEU A 370 -1.85 -1.98 2.35
CA LEU A 370 -3.25 -1.60 2.63
C LEU A 370 -3.46 -1.15 4.06
N VAL A 371 -2.90 -1.88 5.03
CA VAL A 371 -3.03 -1.58 6.45
C VAL A 371 -1.69 -1.83 7.13
N ASP A 372 -1.28 -0.89 7.96
CA ASP A 372 -0.14 -1.02 8.87
C ASP A 372 -0.63 -0.90 10.32
N THR A 373 -0.62 -2.05 11.00
CA THR A 373 -0.93 -2.20 12.43
C THR A 373 0.32 -2.51 13.26
N LEU A 374 1.51 -2.44 12.65
CA LEU A 374 2.76 -2.89 13.25
C LEU A 374 3.66 -1.70 13.64
N SER A 375 3.78 -0.69 12.76
CA SER A 375 4.64 0.46 13.01
C SER A 375 4.21 1.29 14.22
N GLY A 376 2.90 1.35 14.52
CA GLY A 376 2.36 2.09 15.66
C GLY A 376 2.32 1.32 16.99
N ARG A 377 2.94 0.14 17.10
CA ARG A 377 3.10 -0.59 18.37
C ARG A 377 4.32 -0.07 19.13
N GLU A 378 4.13 0.31 20.39
CA GLU A 378 5.19 0.80 21.28
C GLU A 378 5.49 -0.23 22.38
N ASN A 379 6.77 -0.38 22.75
CA ASN A 379 7.30 -1.24 23.83
C ASN A 379 7.13 -2.76 23.65
N ASP A 380 6.00 -3.22 23.12
CA ASP A 380 5.70 -4.65 22.96
C ASP A 380 4.88 -4.91 21.70
N LEU A 381 5.36 -5.84 20.87
CA LEU A 381 4.67 -6.29 19.66
C LEU A 381 3.40 -7.07 19.95
N GLY A 382 3.24 -7.66 21.14
CA GLY A 382 2.03 -8.37 21.56
C GLY A 382 0.86 -7.46 21.94
N LYS A 383 1.10 -6.15 22.12
CA LYS A 383 0.06 -5.17 22.49
C LYS A 383 -0.63 -4.58 21.27
N LEU A 384 -1.81 -4.02 21.50
CA LEU A 384 -2.52 -3.25 20.49
C LEU A 384 -1.70 -2.02 20.06
N PRO A 385 -1.71 -1.67 18.76
CA PRO A 385 -1.05 -0.47 18.28
C PRO A 385 -1.72 0.78 18.83
N ARG A 386 -0.92 1.82 19.11
CA ARG A 386 -1.43 3.14 19.48
C ARG A 386 -2.02 3.87 18.28
N VAL A 387 -1.39 3.72 17.11
CA VAL A 387 -1.85 4.29 15.85
C VAL A 387 -1.80 3.21 14.77
N ILE A 388 -2.82 3.18 13.92
CA ILE A 388 -2.80 2.38 12.69
C ILE A 388 -2.82 3.30 11.48
N ARG A 389 -2.33 2.81 10.35
CA ARG A 389 -2.38 3.50 9.06
C ARG A 389 -3.11 2.66 8.04
N VAL A 390 -4.11 3.23 7.39
CA VAL A 390 -5.01 2.53 6.46
C VAL A 390 -5.02 3.24 5.12
N ALA A 391 -4.92 2.49 4.02
CA ALA A 391 -5.11 2.99 2.66
C ALA A 391 -6.59 3.36 2.46
N SER A 392 -6.95 4.60 2.80
CA SER A 392 -8.33 5.10 2.77
C SER A 392 -8.82 5.43 1.36
N LYS A 393 -7.91 5.64 0.41
CA LYS A 393 -8.26 5.82 -1.00
C LYS A 393 -7.26 5.10 -1.88
N ILE A 394 -7.74 4.22 -2.74
CA ILE A 394 -6.97 3.61 -3.82
C ILE A 394 -7.71 3.88 -5.12
N SER A 395 -7.01 4.46 -6.09
CA SER A 395 -7.56 4.67 -7.43
C SER A 395 -6.60 4.15 -8.48
N ILE A 396 -7.09 3.35 -9.42
CA ILE A 396 -6.34 2.98 -10.62
C ILE A 396 -6.81 3.91 -11.74
N SER A 397 -5.89 4.69 -12.31
CA SER A 397 -6.15 5.54 -13.47
C SER A 397 -5.56 4.92 -14.72
N ILE A 398 -6.38 4.80 -15.76
CA ILE A 398 -6.03 4.23 -17.06
C ILE A 398 -6.24 5.31 -18.11
N ARG A 399 -5.16 5.73 -18.76
CA ARG A 399 -5.20 6.84 -19.73
C ARG A 399 -5.06 6.32 -21.15
N LEU A 400 -5.97 6.72 -22.03
CA LEU A 400 -5.91 6.37 -23.45
C LEU A 400 -4.79 7.15 -24.15
N VAL A 401 -4.03 6.51 -25.03
CA VAL A 401 -3.05 7.18 -25.86
C VAL A 401 -3.77 7.96 -26.96
N SER A 402 -3.61 9.28 -26.96
CA SER A 402 -4.19 10.17 -27.96
C SER A 402 -3.78 9.77 -29.39
N HIS A 403 -4.69 9.95 -30.34
CA HIS A 403 -4.48 9.80 -31.78
C HIS A 403 -4.10 8.40 -32.31
N THR A 404 -4.05 7.35 -31.48
CA THR A 404 -3.69 5.99 -31.94
C THR A 404 -4.88 5.18 -32.46
N GLN A 405 -6.12 5.58 -32.18
CA GLN A 405 -7.40 4.95 -32.59
C GLN A 405 -7.43 3.41 -32.51
N ARG A 406 -6.69 2.81 -31.56
CA ARG A 406 -6.56 1.35 -31.46
C ARG A 406 -6.92 0.80 -30.08
N GLY A 407 -7.05 1.61 -29.04
CA GLY A 407 -7.23 1.12 -27.66
C GLY A 407 -5.90 0.90 -26.92
N ALA A 408 -4.84 1.56 -27.38
CA ALA A 408 -3.56 1.60 -26.66
C ALA A 408 -3.69 2.54 -25.45
N ILE A 409 -3.14 2.10 -24.32
CA ILE A 409 -3.13 2.88 -23.07
C ILE A 409 -1.70 3.24 -22.67
N TYR A 410 -1.55 4.33 -21.93
CA TYR A 410 -0.35 4.56 -21.16
C TYR A 410 -0.28 3.60 -19.97
N PRO A 411 0.91 3.41 -19.36
CA PRO A 411 1.03 2.63 -18.12
C PRO A 411 -0.02 3.09 -17.09
N PRO A 412 -0.83 2.16 -16.54
CA PRO A 412 -1.77 2.52 -15.49
C PRO A 412 -1.05 3.13 -14.28
N LEU A 413 -1.72 4.03 -13.58
CA LEU A 413 -1.21 4.66 -12.37
C LEU A 413 -2.08 4.27 -11.17
N ILE A 414 -1.47 3.81 -10.09
CA ILE A 414 -2.16 3.66 -8.80
C ILE A 414 -1.96 4.92 -7.99
N THR A 415 -3.02 5.59 -7.59
CA THR A 415 -2.98 6.68 -6.62
C THR A 415 -3.46 6.15 -5.28
N ILE A 416 -2.65 6.34 -4.23
CA ILE A 416 -2.98 5.89 -2.87
C ILE A 416 -2.92 7.05 -1.88
N ALA A 417 -3.95 7.13 -1.03
CA ALA A 417 -3.97 7.99 0.14
C ALA A 417 -4.12 7.13 1.39
N TYR A 418 -3.36 7.49 2.42
CA TYR A 418 -3.38 6.84 3.72
C TYR A 418 -4.02 7.76 4.75
N THR A 419 -4.76 7.15 5.68
CA THR A 419 -5.31 7.79 6.87
C THR A 419 -4.68 7.19 8.12
N ASP A 420 -4.21 8.07 9.01
CA ASP A 420 -3.68 7.70 10.33
C ASP A 420 -4.81 7.73 11.37
N VAL A 421 -4.96 6.67 12.16
CA VAL A 421 -6.04 6.53 13.13
C VAL A 421 -5.47 6.23 14.51
N LEU A 422 -5.74 7.13 15.47
CA LEU A 422 -5.40 6.92 16.87
C LEU A 422 -6.37 5.91 17.49
N VAL A 423 -5.84 4.79 17.97
CA VAL A 423 -6.62 3.68 18.54
C VAL A 423 -6.93 3.99 20.00
N GLN A 424 -8.18 4.30 20.29
CA GLN A 424 -8.67 4.55 21.65
C GLN A 424 -9.77 3.54 22.02
N ASN A 425 -10.81 3.47 21.21
CA ASN A 425 -11.96 2.57 21.39
C ASN A 425 -12.25 1.84 20.07
N PRO A 426 -11.55 0.72 19.78
CA PRO A 426 -11.63 0.03 18.49
C PRO A 426 -13.05 -0.38 18.08
N GLU A 427 -13.93 -0.65 19.04
CA GLU A 427 -15.31 -1.11 18.80
C GLU A 427 -16.25 -0.02 18.31
N THR A 428 -15.95 1.25 18.61
CA THR A 428 -16.80 2.40 18.20
C THR A 428 -16.15 3.23 17.10
N GLN A 429 -14.87 3.01 16.81
CA GLN A 429 -14.13 3.74 15.80
C GLN A 429 -14.23 3.04 14.45
N SER A 430 -14.27 3.84 13.40
CA SER A 430 -14.41 3.39 12.02
C SER A 430 -13.61 4.28 11.08
N VAL A 431 -13.30 3.73 9.90
CA VAL A 431 -12.51 4.38 8.86
C VAL A 431 -13.25 4.28 7.54
N MET A 432 -13.44 5.42 6.88
CA MET A 432 -13.94 5.47 5.51
C MET A 432 -12.85 5.05 4.54
N VAL A 433 -13.15 4.05 3.71
CA VAL A 433 -12.23 3.57 2.66
C VAL A 433 -12.93 3.58 1.32
N SER A 434 -12.15 3.81 0.25
CA SER A 434 -12.66 3.86 -1.12
C SER A 434 -11.69 3.24 -2.11
N PHE A 435 -12.25 2.56 -3.10
CA PHE A 435 -11.52 1.99 -4.22
C PHE A 435 -12.20 2.40 -5.53
N SER A 436 -11.42 2.87 -6.51
CA SER A 436 -11.95 3.25 -7.83
C SER A 436 -11.05 2.84 -8.98
N VAL A 437 -11.64 2.61 -10.15
CA VAL A 437 -10.93 2.46 -11.42
C VAL A 437 -11.53 3.46 -12.41
N ASN A 438 -10.69 4.38 -12.86
CA ASN A 438 -11.07 5.50 -13.70
C ASN A 438 -10.38 5.40 -15.07
N TYR A 439 -11.13 5.74 -16.10
CA TYR A 439 -10.64 5.82 -17.47
C TYR A 439 -10.59 7.29 -17.88
N GLU A 440 -9.42 7.75 -18.31
CA GLU A 440 -9.21 9.15 -18.66
C GLU A 440 -8.77 9.26 -20.12
N MET A 441 -9.21 10.34 -20.74
CA MET A 441 -8.81 10.70 -22.09
C MET A 441 -8.59 12.20 -22.14
N ASN A 442 -7.58 12.64 -22.88
CA ASN A 442 -7.41 14.05 -23.17
C ASN A 442 -8.58 14.56 -24.04
N GLN A 443 -9.36 15.48 -23.49
CA GLN A 443 -10.52 16.09 -24.17
C GLN A 443 -10.25 17.52 -24.67
N SER A 444 -8.99 17.99 -24.64
CA SER A 444 -8.66 19.35 -25.07
C SER A 444 -9.13 19.65 -26.50
N GLU A 445 -8.98 18.70 -27.42
CA GLU A 445 -9.43 18.84 -28.80
C GLU A 445 -10.95 18.97 -28.90
N ALA A 446 -11.69 18.13 -28.17
CA ALA A 446 -13.15 18.20 -28.12
C ALA A 446 -13.65 19.52 -27.49
N GLN A 447 -12.95 20.02 -26.48
CA GLN A 447 -13.25 21.29 -25.85
C GLN A 447 -13.01 22.47 -26.81
N ILE A 448 -11.85 22.52 -27.49
CA ILE A 448 -11.53 23.53 -28.50
C ILE A 448 -12.59 23.52 -29.62
N GLN A 449 -12.97 22.33 -30.10
CA GLN A 449 -14.01 22.21 -31.12
C GLN A 449 -15.38 22.72 -30.63
N THR A 450 -15.72 22.44 -29.38
CA THR A 450 -16.97 22.95 -28.75
C THR A 450 -16.94 24.47 -28.61
N ASP A 451 -15.82 25.05 -28.17
CA ASP A 451 -15.64 26.50 -28.01
C ASP A 451 -15.72 27.23 -29.36
N ILE A 452 -15.07 26.70 -30.40
CA ILE A 452 -15.17 27.24 -31.76
C ILE A 452 -16.62 27.20 -32.25
N THR A 453 -17.30 26.06 -32.04
CA THR A 453 -18.70 25.86 -32.45
C THR A 453 -19.62 26.86 -31.74
N LEU A 454 -19.41 27.07 -30.44
CA LEU A 454 -20.16 28.02 -29.63
C LEU A 454 -19.93 29.46 -30.07
N GLY A 455 -18.69 29.83 -30.40
CA GLY A 455 -18.35 31.16 -30.94
C GLY A 455 -19.04 31.43 -32.29
N VAL A 456 -19.00 30.47 -33.22
CA VAL A 456 -19.61 30.60 -34.54
C VAL A 456 -21.14 30.68 -34.46
N PHE A 457 -21.79 29.74 -33.77
CA PHE A 457 -23.25 29.74 -33.65
C PHE A 457 -23.76 30.89 -32.78
N GLY A 458 -23.01 31.30 -31.76
CA GLY A 458 -23.31 32.50 -30.98
C GLY A 458 -23.31 33.76 -31.83
N GLY A 459 -22.30 33.93 -32.70
CA GLY A 459 -22.27 35.04 -33.66
C GLY A 459 -23.45 35.03 -34.63
N LEU A 460 -23.82 33.87 -35.16
CA LEU A 460 -25.00 33.71 -36.01
C LEU A 460 -26.31 34.02 -35.26
N ALA A 461 -26.40 33.66 -33.98
CA ALA A 461 -27.56 33.99 -33.13
C ALA A 461 -27.73 35.50 -32.95
N VAL A 462 -26.64 36.27 -32.81
CA VAL A 462 -26.70 37.75 -32.77
C VAL A 462 -27.24 38.32 -34.08
N LEU A 463 -26.72 37.85 -35.23
CA LEU A 463 -27.19 38.34 -36.54
C LEU A 463 -28.66 37.99 -36.76
N TRP A 464 -29.08 36.79 -36.36
CA TRP A 464 -30.46 36.32 -36.48
C TRP A 464 -31.42 37.09 -35.56
N SER A 465 -31.01 37.39 -34.33
CA SER A 465 -31.81 38.18 -33.38
C SER A 465 -31.91 39.64 -33.81
N LEU A 466 -30.86 40.22 -34.41
CA LEU A 466 -30.90 41.54 -35.04
C LEU A 466 -31.91 41.58 -36.20
N LEU A 467 -31.88 40.59 -37.10
CA LEU A 467 -32.84 40.49 -38.21
C LEU A 467 -34.29 40.38 -37.70
N LYS A 468 -34.53 39.56 -36.67
CA LYS A 468 -35.85 39.46 -36.03
C LYS A 468 -36.30 40.76 -35.39
N THR A 469 -35.38 41.47 -34.73
CA THR A 469 -35.67 42.77 -34.11
C THR A 469 -35.98 43.83 -35.16
N ALA A 470 -35.20 43.92 -36.23
CA ALA A 470 -35.43 44.83 -37.34
C ALA A 470 -36.78 44.56 -38.03
N GLY A 471 -37.09 43.28 -38.27
CA GLY A 471 -38.38 42.85 -38.83
C GLY A 471 -39.57 43.11 -37.90
N TRP A 472 -39.38 43.02 -36.58
CA TRP A 472 -40.39 43.44 -35.60
C TRP A 472 -40.58 44.97 -35.62
N LYS A 473 -39.50 45.74 -35.52
CA LYS A 473 -39.55 47.21 -35.48
C LYS A 473 -40.17 47.81 -36.74
N ARG A 474 -39.88 47.24 -37.93
CA ARG A 474 -40.49 47.64 -39.20
C ARG A 474 -42.01 47.44 -39.20
N ARG A 475 -42.52 46.40 -38.53
CA ARG A 475 -43.98 46.15 -38.40
C ARG A 475 -44.65 47.11 -37.42
N THR A 476 -43.93 47.59 -36.41
CA THR A 476 -44.44 48.56 -35.42
C THR A 476 -44.41 50.01 -35.92
N GLY A 477 -43.79 50.29 -37.07
CA GLY A 477 -43.86 51.60 -37.75
C GLY A 477 -43.08 52.75 -37.09
N SER A 478 -42.17 52.47 -36.15
CA SER A 478 -41.38 53.48 -35.42
C SER A 478 -39.93 53.54 -35.90
N SER A 479 -39.38 54.73 -36.13
CA SER A 479 -38.02 54.95 -36.65
C SER A 479 -36.95 55.15 -35.57
N ILE A 480 -37.34 55.28 -34.31
CA ILE A 480 -36.43 55.57 -33.18
C ILE A 480 -36.10 54.27 -32.45
N ILE A 481 -34.81 54.03 -32.17
CA ILE A 481 -34.37 52.95 -31.28
C ILE A 481 -34.73 53.36 -29.85
N ASP A 482 -35.81 52.77 -29.32
CA ASP A 482 -36.29 52.96 -27.96
C ASP A 482 -35.83 51.81 -27.03
N LEU A 483 -35.96 52.01 -25.71
CA LEU A 483 -35.66 50.99 -24.71
C LEU A 483 -36.43 49.68 -24.97
N GLN A 484 -37.65 49.79 -25.51
CA GLN A 484 -38.47 48.64 -25.87
C GLN A 484 -37.84 47.80 -26.99
N THR A 485 -37.19 48.42 -27.96
CA THR A 485 -36.47 47.74 -29.04
C THR A 485 -35.26 47.00 -28.51
N VAL A 486 -34.50 47.61 -27.59
CA VAL A 486 -33.36 46.97 -26.92
C VAL A 486 -33.83 45.76 -26.11
N PHE A 487 -34.91 45.90 -25.34
CA PHE A 487 -35.47 44.79 -24.58
C PHE A 487 -35.97 43.65 -25.48
N LYS A 488 -36.63 43.97 -26.60
CA LYS A 488 -37.05 42.95 -27.58
C LYS A 488 -35.87 42.24 -28.24
N PHE A 489 -34.80 42.96 -28.56
CA PHE A 489 -33.56 42.35 -29.03
C PHE A 489 -33.00 41.36 -28.02
N LEU A 490 -32.90 41.75 -26.74
CA LEU A 490 -32.40 40.88 -25.69
C LEU A 490 -33.24 39.60 -25.53
N LEU A 491 -34.56 39.69 -25.61
CA LEU A 491 -35.44 38.51 -25.57
C LEU A 491 -35.26 37.60 -26.79
N PHE A 492 -35.18 38.17 -28.01
CA PHE A 492 -34.91 37.37 -29.21
C PHE A 492 -33.53 36.72 -29.17
N TYR A 493 -32.53 37.47 -28.71
CA TYR A 493 -31.17 36.97 -28.56
C TYR A 493 -31.08 35.87 -27.51
N ALA A 494 -31.70 36.03 -26.33
CA ALA A 494 -31.80 34.98 -25.33
C ALA A 494 -32.43 33.70 -25.91
N GLY A 495 -33.45 33.84 -26.75
CA GLY A 495 -34.11 32.69 -27.39
C GLY A 495 -33.28 31.99 -28.44
N ASP A 496 -32.52 32.73 -29.22
CA ASP A 496 -31.60 32.16 -30.21
C ASP A 496 -30.40 31.53 -29.54
N LEU A 497 -29.83 32.18 -28.54
CA LEU A 497 -28.72 31.66 -27.75
C LEU A 497 -29.12 30.38 -26.99
N ALA A 498 -30.34 30.31 -26.46
CA ALA A 498 -30.89 29.08 -25.88
C ALA A 498 -30.91 27.91 -26.88
N ASN A 499 -31.34 28.18 -28.12
CA ASN A 499 -31.35 27.16 -29.18
C ASN A 499 -29.92 26.72 -29.56
N VAL A 500 -28.95 27.65 -29.58
CA VAL A 500 -27.54 27.33 -29.82
C VAL A 500 -27.01 26.38 -28.76
N PHE A 501 -27.18 26.71 -27.48
CA PHE A 501 -26.77 25.82 -26.39
C PHE A 501 -27.42 24.43 -26.50
N PHE A 502 -28.72 24.39 -26.84
CA PHE A 502 -29.44 23.12 -27.02
C PHE A 502 -28.88 22.28 -28.20
N ILE A 503 -28.63 22.90 -29.35
CA ILE A 503 -28.07 22.19 -30.51
C ILE A 503 -26.69 21.63 -30.20
N ILE A 504 -25.83 22.42 -29.55
CA ILE A 504 -24.47 22.00 -29.18
C ILE A 504 -24.53 20.82 -28.20
N THR A 505 -25.31 20.94 -27.13
CA THR A 505 -25.45 19.88 -26.12
C THR A 505 -26.04 18.59 -26.70
N VAL A 506 -27.08 18.66 -27.53
CA VAL A 506 -27.63 17.49 -28.21
C VAL A 506 -26.62 16.89 -29.19
N GLY A 507 -25.93 17.71 -29.98
CA GLY A 507 -24.89 17.26 -30.91
C GLY A 507 -23.74 16.54 -30.22
N THR A 508 -23.22 17.13 -29.13
CA THR A 508 -22.18 16.53 -28.29
C THR A 508 -22.68 15.22 -27.66
N GLY A 509 -23.91 15.19 -27.15
CA GLY A 509 -24.49 13.96 -26.59
C GLY A 509 -24.61 12.83 -27.62
N ILE A 510 -25.08 13.15 -28.84
CA ILE A 510 -25.15 12.18 -29.95
C ILE A 510 -23.76 11.70 -30.34
N TYR A 511 -22.78 12.60 -30.43
CA TYR A 511 -21.39 12.24 -30.70
C TYR A 511 -20.88 11.19 -29.71
N TRP A 512 -20.94 11.46 -28.40
CA TRP A 512 -20.47 10.51 -27.40
C TRP A 512 -21.25 9.20 -27.42
N LEU A 513 -22.57 9.24 -27.59
CA LEU A 513 -23.40 8.03 -27.68
C LEU A 513 -22.97 7.14 -28.85
N VAL A 514 -22.85 7.71 -30.05
CA VAL A 514 -22.51 6.97 -31.27
C VAL A 514 -21.09 6.44 -31.16
N PHE A 515 -20.11 7.30 -30.88
CA PHE A 515 -18.71 6.88 -30.86
C PHE A 515 -18.44 5.90 -29.73
N PHE A 516 -18.96 6.10 -28.51
CA PHE A 516 -18.74 5.14 -27.42
C PHE A 516 -19.38 3.76 -27.69
N LYS A 517 -20.61 3.72 -28.22
CA LYS A 517 -21.32 2.43 -28.44
C LYS A 517 -20.92 1.71 -29.73
N ALA A 518 -20.56 2.44 -30.79
CA ALA A 518 -20.27 1.89 -32.11
C ALA A 518 -18.77 1.63 -32.37
N GLN A 519 -17.92 1.73 -31.34
CA GLN A 519 -16.49 1.46 -31.47
C GLN A 519 -16.17 -0.03 -31.66
N GLN A 520 -15.41 -0.33 -32.71
CA GLN A 520 -14.74 -1.63 -32.89
C GLN A 520 -13.41 -1.67 -32.14
N PHE A 521 -12.68 -0.55 -32.14
CA PHE A 521 -11.46 -0.32 -31.36
C PHE A 521 -11.71 0.87 -30.44
N VAL A 522 -11.13 0.85 -29.23
CA VAL A 522 -11.38 1.90 -28.24
C VAL A 522 -10.64 3.18 -28.66
N SER A 523 -11.41 4.16 -29.08
CA SER A 523 -10.90 5.47 -29.49
C SER A 523 -11.35 6.61 -28.59
N VAL A 524 -12.42 6.40 -27.81
CA VAL A 524 -13.03 7.44 -26.97
C VAL A 524 -13.56 6.84 -25.67
N PHE A 525 -13.20 7.43 -24.51
CA PHE A 525 -13.81 7.14 -23.20
C PHE A 525 -14.83 8.20 -22.82
N LEU A 526 -15.88 7.82 -22.08
CA LEU A 526 -16.85 8.79 -21.56
C LEU A 526 -16.17 9.86 -20.68
N PRO A 527 -16.65 11.11 -20.71
CA PRO A 527 -16.12 12.18 -19.86
C PRO A 527 -16.21 11.83 -18.37
N LEU A 528 -15.21 12.28 -17.61
CA LEU A 528 -15.25 12.23 -16.16
C LEU A 528 -16.25 13.27 -15.61
N PRO A 529 -16.76 13.12 -14.37
CA PRO A 529 -17.72 14.07 -13.80
C PRO A 529 -17.26 15.54 -13.84
N ALA A 530 -15.96 15.79 -13.67
CA ALA A 530 -15.39 17.15 -13.77
C ALA A 530 -15.46 17.71 -15.21
N GLN A 531 -15.37 16.85 -16.23
CA GLN A 531 -15.47 17.24 -17.64
C GLN A 531 -16.94 17.41 -18.07
N GLU A 532 -17.87 16.73 -17.39
CA GLU A 532 -19.32 16.89 -17.62
C GLU A 532 -19.86 18.24 -17.13
N GLU A 533 -19.15 18.95 -16.24
CA GLU A 533 -19.62 20.21 -15.65
C GLU A 533 -19.92 21.28 -16.72
N SER A 534 -19.06 21.41 -17.74
CA SER A 534 -19.31 22.34 -18.86
C SER A 534 -20.55 21.94 -19.65
N PHE A 535 -20.74 20.64 -19.90
CA PHE A 535 -21.92 20.12 -20.56
C PHE A 535 -23.21 20.42 -19.78
N VAL A 536 -23.21 20.13 -18.47
CA VAL A 536 -24.33 20.43 -17.56
C VAL A 536 -24.62 21.94 -17.53
N THR A 537 -23.57 22.77 -17.50
CA THR A 537 -23.70 24.23 -17.55
C THR A 537 -24.39 24.70 -18.82
N TYR A 538 -24.00 24.17 -19.99
CA TYR A 538 -24.66 24.53 -21.25
C TYR A 538 -26.13 24.10 -21.29
N VAL A 539 -26.45 22.93 -20.75
CA VAL A 539 -27.84 22.47 -20.62
C VAL A 539 -28.63 23.44 -19.72
N ALA A 540 -28.09 23.79 -18.55
CA ALA A 540 -28.71 24.75 -17.64
C ALA A 540 -28.95 26.11 -18.31
N CYS A 541 -27.94 26.67 -19.00
CA CYS A 541 -28.07 27.92 -19.76
C CYS A 541 -29.16 27.83 -20.83
N ALA A 542 -29.23 26.72 -21.58
CA ALA A 542 -30.26 26.53 -22.61
C ALA A 542 -31.67 26.62 -22.01
N PHE A 543 -31.93 25.92 -20.90
CA PHE A 543 -33.23 25.93 -20.26
C PHE A 543 -33.55 27.27 -19.59
N SER A 544 -32.62 27.87 -18.85
CA SER A 544 -32.83 29.16 -18.16
C SER A 544 -33.14 30.29 -19.13
N LEU A 545 -32.39 30.39 -20.23
CA LEU A 545 -32.63 31.41 -21.26
C LEU A 545 -33.97 31.17 -21.95
N LYS A 546 -34.38 29.91 -22.16
CA LYS A 546 -35.67 29.60 -22.77
C LYS A 546 -36.85 29.95 -21.87
N VAL A 547 -36.74 29.67 -20.57
CA VAL A 547 -37.76 30.00 -19.56
C VAL A 547 -37.92 31.51 -19.42
N SER A 548 -36.84 32.29 -19.53
CA SER A 548 -36.87 33.75 -19.42
C SER A 548 -37.64 34.47 -20.55
N ILE A 549 -38.10 33.72 -21.55
CA ILE A 549 -38.85 34.23 -22.72
C ILE A 549 -40.35 33.94 -22.57
N PHE A 550 -40.71 32.96 -21.73
CA PHE A 550 -42.08 32.71 -21.29
C PHE A 550 -42.44 33.63 -20.14
#